data_AF-A0A1Q6MA32-F1
#
_entry.id   AF-A0A1Q6MA32-F1
#
_cell.length_a   1.000
_cell.length_b   1.000
_cell.length_c   1.000
_cell.angle_alpha   90.00
_cell.angle_beta   90.00
_cell.angle_gamma   90.00
#
_symmetry.space_group_name_H-M   'P 1'
#
loop_
_entity.id
_entity.type
_entity.pdbx_description
1 polymer ?
#
loop_
_entity_poly.entity_id
_entity_poly.type
_entity_poly.pdbx_seq_one_letter_code
_entity_poly.pdbx_strand_id
1 'polypeptide(L)'
;MKLDDILNEKGDTIYRLSKISGISKTKLFDIFSGKSNILDCRLRVVSKLSKILGMSIEEIISLEPIYNPMYEDNIPNFLKKIFCF
;
A
#
# COMPACT_ATOMS: atom_id res chain seq x y z
N MET A 1 1.30 -10.48 5.69
CA MET A 1 0.57 -9.44 6.43
C MET A 1 0.31 -8.30 5.46
N LYS A 2 -0.95 -8.00 5.17
CA LYS A 2 -1.37 -6.88 4.32
C LYS A 2 -1.79 -5.72 5.21
N LEU A 3 -1.84 -4.51 4.65
CA LEU A 3 -2.27 -3.31 5.39
C LEU A 3 -3.68 -3.47 6.01
N ASP A 4 -4.56 -4.23 5.35
CA ASP A 4 -5.91 -4.54 5.85
C ASP A 4 -5.91 -5.47 7.07
N ASP A 5 -4.94 -6.40 7.16
CA ASP A 5 -4.79 -7.27 8.33
C ASP A 5 -4.45 -6.43 9.58
N ILE A 6 -3.58 -5.43 9.42
CA ILE A 6 -3.18 -4.48 10.48
C ILE A 6 -4.38 -3.69 10.99
N LEU A 7 -5.28 -3.32 10.07
CA LEU A 7 -6.48 -2.58 10.41
C LEU A 7 -7.41 -3.43 11.29
N ASN A 8 -7.58 -4.71 10.91
CA ASN A 8 -8.40 -5.68 11.63
C ASN A 8 -7.82 -6.01 13.01
N GLU A 9 -6.49 -6.22 13.11
CA GLU A 9 -5.80 -6.48 14.38
C GLU A 9 -5.94 -5.33 15.37
N LYS A 10 -5.92 -4.08 14.89
CA LYS A 10 -6.12 -2.88 15.72
C LYS A 10 -7.58 -2.60 16.08
N GLY A 11 -8.53 -3.34 15.50
CA GLY A 11 -9.96 -3.08 15.65
C GLY A 11 -10.38 -1.71 15.13
N ASP A 12 -9.66 -1.17 14.14
CA ASP A 12 -9.91 0.15 13.58
C ASP A 12 -10.72 0.06 12.28
N THR A 13 -11.27 1.20 11.85
CA THR A 13 -12.03 1.27 10.59
C THR A 13 -11.45 2.32 9.66
N ILE A 14 -11.61 2.11 8.35
CA ILE A 14 -11.25 3.10 7.33
C ILE A 14 -11.92 4.45 7.60
N TYR A 15 -13.15 4.44 8.11
CA TYR A 15 -13.86 5.65 8.49
C TYR A 15 -13.16 6.41 9.63
N ARG A 16 -12.79 5.71 10.72
CA ARG A 16 -12.07 6.31 11.85
C ARG A 16 -10.71 6.83 11.42
N LEU A 17 -9.94 6.06 10.65
CA LEU A 17 -8.68 6.50 10.05
C LEU A 17 -8.85 7.76 9.20
N SER A 18 -9.91 7.86 8.40
CA SER A 18 -10.18 9.05 7.60
C SER A 18 -10.34 10.29 8.48
N LYS A 19 -11.09 10.18 9.58
CA LYS A 19 -11.33 11.29 10.51
C LYS A 19 -10.05 11.74 11.23
N ILE A 20 -9.23 10.82 11.69
CA ILE A 20 -8.01 11.17 12.44
C ILE A 20 -6.83 11.55 11.53
N SER A 21 -6.74 11.01 10.31
CA SER A 21 -5.65 11.30 9.36
C SER A 21 -5.89 12.56 8.52
N GLY A 22 -7.15 12.96 8.34
CA GLY A 22 -7.55 13.93 7.33
C GLY A 22 -7.29 13.45 5.89
N ILE A 23 -7.11 12.13 5.68
CA ILE A 23 -7.08 11.51 4.36
C ILE A 23 -8.52 11.13 4.00
N SER A 24 -8.94 11.40 2.77
CA SER A 24 -10.29 11.04 2.31
C SER A 24 -10.54 9.53 2.45
N LYS A 25 -11.75 9.15 2.87
CA LYS A 25 -12.17 7.75 3.00
C LYS A 25 -11.91 6.95 1.71
N THR A 26 -12.19 7.53 0.53
CA THR A 26 -11.96 6.90 -0.77
C THR A 26 -10.49 6.53 -0.96
N LYS A 27 -9.58 7.47 -0.70
CA LYS A 27 -8.13 7.21 -0.80
C LYS A 27 -7.66 6.13 0.15
N LEU A 28 -8.13 6.14 1.39
CA LEU A 28 -7.81 5.06 2.33
C LEU A 28 -8.38 3.72 1.84
N PHE A 29 -9.60 3.71 1.32
CA PHE A 29 -10.18 2.51 0.74
C PHE A 29 -9.35 1.96 -0.42
N ASP A 30 -8.93 2.81 -1.37
CA ASP A 30 -8.08 2.37 -2.49
C ASP A 30 -6.74 1.79 -2.01
N ILE A 31 -6.13 2.36 -0.96
CA ILE A 31 -4.88 1.87 -0.37
C ILE A 31 -5.10 0.51 0.33
N PHE A 32 -6.06 0.43 1.27
CA PHE A 32 -6.25 -0.77 2.08
C PHE A 32 -6.84 -1.94 1.28
N SER A 33 -7.58 -1.68 0.19
CA SER A 33 -8.04 -2.71 -0.74
C SER A 33 -6.95 -3.20 -1.72
N GLY A 34 -5.76 -2.59 -1.72
CA GLY A 34 -4.67 -2.91 -2.66
C GLY A 34 -4.89 -2.36 -4.07
N LYS A 35 -5.91 -1.53 -4.30
CA LYS A 35 -6.15 -0.87 -5.59
C LYS A 35 -5.14 0.25 -5.88
N SER A 36 -4.57 0.85 -4.84
CA SER A 36 -3.46 1.80 -4.95
C SER A 36 -2.25 1.26 -4.19
N ASN A 37 -1.12 1.17 -4.88
CA ASN A 37 0.15 0.80 -4.26
C ASN A 37 0.61 1.91 -3.30
N ILE A 38 1.02 1.56 -2.07
CA ILE A 38 1.51 2.55 -1.10
C ILE A 38 2.78 3.27 -1.59
N LEU A 39 3.58 2.63 -2.44
CA LEU A 39 4.81 3.17 -3.02
C LEU A 39 4.54 4.34 -3.96
N ASP A 40 3.38 4.34 -4.63
CA ASP A 40 2.96 5.42 -5.55
C ASP A 40 2.31 6.60 -4.81
N CYS A 41 2.04 6.44 -3.51
CA CYS A 41 1.46 7.49 -2.71
C CYS A 41 2.50 8.58 -2.38
N ARG A 42 2.06 9.85 -2.42
CA ARG A 42 2.86 10.97 -1.91
C ARG A 42 3.37 10.66 -0.49
N LEU A 43 4.64 10.93 -0.22
CA LEU A 43 5.28 10.71 1.09
C LEU A 43 4.47 11.22 2.28
N ARG A 44 3.77 12.37 2.14
CA ARG A 44 2.89 12.92 3.17
C ARG A 44 1.77 11.97 3.63
N VAL A 45 1.30 11.10 2.73
CA VAL A 45 0.24 10.11 3.00
C VAL A 45 0.86 8.94 3.77
N VAL A 46 1.98 8.42 3.28
CA VAL A 46 2.72 7.33 3.92
C VAL A 46 3.15 7.73 5.33
N SER A 47 3.69 8.93 5.52
CA SER A 47 4.07 9.46 6.83
C SER A 47 2.88 9.62 7.79
N LYS A 48 1.71 10.05 7.29
CA LYS A 48 0.48 10.11 8.11
C LYS A 48 0.02 8.72 8.54
N LEU A 49 0.06 7.75 7.63
CA LEU A 49 -0.28 6.36 7.93
C LEU A 49 0.69 5.76 8.94
N SER A 50 1.99 5.95 8.76
CA SER A 50 3.04 5.57 9.72
C SER A 50 2.72 6.05 11.13
N LYS A 51 2.41 7.34 11.30
CA LYS A 51 2.07 7.90 12.62
C LYS A 51 0.81 7.29 13.24
N ILE A 52 -0.21 7.01 12.43
CA ILE A 52 -1.51 6.53 12.92
C ILE A 52 -1.47 5.03 13.21
N LEU A 53 -0.78 4.27 12.37
CA LEU A 53 -0.59 2.84 12.53
C LEU A 53 0.51 2.54 13.56
N GLY A 54 1.30 3.53 13.98
CA GLY A 54 2.40 3.34 14.91
C GLY A 54 3.52 2.49 14.32
N MET A 55 3.74 2.61 13.02
CA MET A 55 4.73 1.86 12.25
C MET A 55 5.74 2.84 11.65
N SER A 56 6.98 2.39 11.41
CA SER A 56 7.92 3.16 10.61
C SER A 56 7.49 3.22 9.14
N ILE A 57 8.07 4.14 8.38
CA ILE A 57 7.78 4.24 6.94
C ILE A 57 8.33 2.99 6.23
N GLU A 58 9.47 2.50 6.67
CA GLU A 58 10.16 1.32 6.17
C GLU A 58 9.31 0.06 6.39
N GLU A 59 8.69 -0.08 7.57
CA GLU A 59 7.77 -1.18 7.87
C GLU A 59 6.55 -1.15 6.94
N ILE A 60 5.95 0.02 6.73
CA ILE A 60 4.79 0.16 5.82
C ILE A 60 5.18 -0.20 4.38
N ILE A 61 6.32 0.29 3.91
CA ILE A 61 6.81 0.01 2.55
C ILE A 61 7.08 -1.48 2.35
N SER A 62 7.61 -2.15 3.37
CA SER A 62 7.93 -3.58 3.34
C SER A 62 6.71 -4.50 3.25
N LEU A 63 5.49 -3.97 3.44
CA LEU A 63 4.25 -4.73 3.29
C LEU A 63 3.82 -4.90 1.83
N GLU A 64 4.28 -4.01 0.94
CA GLU A 64 4.00 -4.17 -0.49
C GLU A 64 4.89 -5.27 -1.07
N PRO A 65 4.36 -6.08 -2.00
CA PRO A 65 5.20 -7.00 -2.74
C PRO A 65 6.25 -6.21 -3.52
N ILE A 66 7.48 -6.74 -3.56
CA ILE A 66 8.51 -6.23 -4.46
C ILE A 66 7.94 -6.29 -5.88
N TYR A 67 7.83 -5.14 -6.53
CA TYR A 67 7.34 -5.06 -7.90
C TYR A 67 8.20 -5.99 -8.77
N ASN A 68 7.58 -7.07 -9.23
CA ASN A 68 8.19 -7.95 -10.21
C ASN A 68 7.38 -7.82 -11.49
N PRO A 69 7.93 -7.14 -12.51
CA PRO A 69 7.24 -6.97 -13.78
C PRO A 69 6.86 -8.33 -14.36
N MET A 70 7.65 -9.39 -14.18
CA MET A 70 7.38 -10.72 -14.76
C MET A 70 5.99 -11.31 -14.48
N TYR A 71 5.28 -10.84 -13.45
CA TYR A 71 3.92 -11.29 -13.09
C TYR A 71 2.79 -10.48 -13.74
N GLU A 72 3.10 -9.44 -14.52
CA GLU A 72 2.07 -8.70 -15.26
C GLU A 72 1.59 -9.51 -16.47
N ASP A 73 0.29 -9.83 -16.48
CA ASP A 73 -0.37 -10.60 -17.56
C ASP A 73 -0.17 -9.97 -18.95
N ASN A 74 -0.01 -8.64 -19.00
CA ASN A 74 0.08 -7.87 -20.24
C ASN A 74 1.51 -7.53 -20.67
N ILE A 75 2.55 -8.14 -20.08
CA ILE A 75 3.91 -7.87 -20.54
C ILE A 75 4.16 -8.50 -21.91
N PRO A 76 4.57 -7.69 -22.90
CA PRO A 76 4.99 -8.21 -24.19
C PRO A 76 6.14 -9.20 -24.08
N ASN A 77 6.10 -10.27 -24.87
CA ASN A 77 7.12 -11.33 -24.84
C ASN A 77 8.57 -10.84 -25.02
N PHE A 78 8.79 -9.74 -25.75
CA PHE A 78 10.14 -9.20 -25.94
C PHE A 78 10.73 -8.57 -24.66
N LEU A 79 9.88 -8.02 -23.79
CA LEU A 79 10.31 -7.51 -22.48
C LEU A 79 10.56 -8.67 -21.51
N LYS A 80 9.83 -9.78 -21.62
CA LYS A 80 10.04 -10.96 -20.76
C LYS A 80 11.48 -11.49 -20.82
N LYS A 81 12.10 -11.44 -22.00
CA LYS A 81 13.50 -11.88 -22.21
C LYS A 81 14.55 -11.01 -21.50
N ILE A 82 14.21 -9.76 -21.17
CA ILE A 82 15.14 -8.80 -20.55
C ILE A 82 15.22 -9.03 -19.03
N PHE A 83 14.13 -9.51 -18.41
CA PHE A 83 14.04 -9.68 -16.96
C PHE A 83 14.36 -11.10 -16.46
N CYS A 84 14.68 -12.05 -17.36
CA CYS A 84 15.23 -13.35 -16.99
C CYS A 84 16.76 -13.24 -16.87
N PHE A 85 17.27 -13.04 -15.65
CA PHE A 85 18.67 -13.31 -15.28
C PHE A 85 18.77 -14.62 -14.51
#